data_AF-A2CKF4-F1
#
_entry.id   AF-A2CKF4-F1
#
_cell.length_a   1.000
_cell.length_b   1.000
_cell.length_c   1.000
_cell.angle_alpha   90.00
_cell.angle_beta   90.00
_cell.angle_gamma   90.00
#
_symmetry.space_group_name_H-M   'P 1'
#
loop_
_entity.id
_entity.type
_entity.pdbx_description
1 polymer ?
#
loop_
_entity_poly.entity_id
_entity_poly.type
_entity_poly.pdbx_seq_one_letter_code
_entity_poly.pdbx_strand_id
1 'polypeptide(L)'
;MNSKSHRNSSYKKAVRRQKVLEQSIQSAQETDKAICMIQEALNTTDRQLTAYIADRIDAAQVPQESQKIQSDLMSHEISLDEMKKRNQGKEMSKKVLSQIEIAQKKFKEVSTKFRLFQKPANFEQRLLESKRILDEV
;
A
#
# COMPACT_ATOMS: atom_id res chain seq x y z
N MET A 1 -41.51 17.50 -38.57
CA MET A 1 -40.03 17.56 -38.70
C MET A 1 -39.26 17.16 -37.41
N ASN A 2 -39.84 16.37 -36.48
CA ASN A 2 -39.25 16.18 -35.12
C ASN A 2 -38.44 14.89 -34.88
N SER A 3 -38.50 13.92 -35.78
CA SER A 3 -37.95 12.56 -35.58
C SER A 3 -36.47 12.39 -35.98
N LYS A 4 -35.86 13.35 -36.69
CA LYS A 4 -34.41 13.38 -36.96
C LYS A 4 -33.60 14.03 -35.81
N SER A 5 -34.19 15.01 -35.11
CA SER A 5 -33.55 15.70 -33.97
C SER A 5 -33.43 14.79 -32.72
N HIS A 6 -34.50 14.04 -32.40
CA HIS A 6 -34.50 13.09 -31.28
C HIS A 6 -33.48 11.94 -31.43
N ARG A 7 -33.32 11.39 -32.65
CA ARG A 7 -32.34 10.32 -32.92
C ARG A 7 -30.89 10.79 -32.76
N ASN A 8 -30.58 12.00 -33.22
CA ASN A 8 -29.27 12.62 -33.05
C ASN A 8 -28.94 12.93 -31.57
N SER A 9 -29.94 13.33 -30.78
CA SER A 9 -29.78 13.55 -29.34
C SER A 9 -29.48 12.24 -28.58
N SER A 10 -30.21 11.17 -28.89
CA SER A 10 -30.00 9.84 -28.30
C SER A 10 -28.61 9.27 -28.64
N TYR A 11 -28.19 9.38 -29.90
CA TYR A 11 -26.85 8.95 -30.33
C TYR A 11 -25.73 9.70 -29.62
N LYS A 12 -25.81 11.04 -29.52
CA LYS A 12 -24.83 11.85 -28.78
C LYS A 12 -24.76 11.47 -27.29
N LYS A 13 -25.90 11.13 -26.66
CA LYS A 13 -25.95 10.67 -25.28
C LYS A 13 -25.31 9.28 -25.12
N ALA A 14 -25.53 8.37 -26.06
CA ALA A 14 -24.91 7.05 -26.07
C ALA A 14 -23.39 7.13 -26.23
N VAL A 15 -22.89 7.93 -27.19
CA VAL A 15 -21.44 8.11 -27.40
C VAL A 15 -20.76 8.76 -26.17
N ARG A 16 -21.40 9.76 -25.55
CA ARG A 16 -20.88 10.35 -24.30
C ARG A 16 -20.82 9.32 -23.17
N ARG A 17 -21.86 8.49 -23.03
CA ARG A 17 -21.89 7.43 -22.01
C ARG A 17 -20.83 6.36 -22.28
N GLN A 18 -20.65 5.95 -23.53
CA GLN A 18 -19.59 5.02 -23.92
C GLN A 18 -18.21 5.56 -23.53
N LYS A 19 -17.90 6.80 -23.90
CA LYS A 19 -16.61 7.43 -23.58
C LYS A 19 -16.33 7.49 -22.07
N VAL A 20 -17.34 7.83 -21.27
CA VAL A 20 -17.21 7.84 -19.80
C VAL A 20 -16.98 6.43 -19.24
N LEU A 21 -17.64 5.41 -19.80
CA LEU A 21 -17.43 4.03 -19.39
C LEU A 21 -16.02 3.52 -19.75
N GLU A 22 -15.54 3.79 -20.96
CA GLU A 22 -14.19 3.41 -21.39
C GLU A 22 -13.12 4.04 -20.49
N GLN A 23 -13.25 5.33 -20.19
CA GLN A 23 -12.36 6.02 -19.24
C GLN A 23 -12.41 5.41 -17.84
N SER A 24 -13.61 5.03 -17.37
CA SER A 24 -13.77 4.40 -16.07
C SER A 24 -13.14 3.01 -16.01
N ILE A 25 -13.25 2.22 -17.09
CA ILE A 25 -12.65 0.87 -17.17
C ILE A 25 -11.13 0.99 -17.18
N GLN A 26 -10.57 1.87 -18.01
CA GLN A 26 -9.13 2.10 -18.09
C GLN A 26 -8.57 2.52 -16.72
N SER A 27 -9.21 3.48 -16.05
CA SER A 27 -8.80 3.94 -14.72
C SER A 27 -8.87 2.83 -13.66
N ALA A 28 -9.87 1.96 -13.71
CA ALA A 28 -9.98 0.81 -12.82
C ALA A 28 -8.83 -0.19 -13.05
N GLN A 29 -8.52 -0.50 -14.30
CA GLN A 29 -7.42 -1.41 -14.66
C GLN A 29 -6.05 -0.88 -14.23
N GLU A 30 -5.80 0.42 -14.40
CA GLU A 30 -4.58 1.07 -13.93
C GLU A 30 -4.44 1.00 -12.41
N THR A 31 -5.56 1.21 -11.70
CA THR A 31 -5.60 1.08 -10.24
C THR A 31 -5.32 -0.35 -9.80
N ASP A 32 -5.94 -1.34 -10.45
CA ASP A 32 -5.71 -2.76 -10.13
C ASP A 32 -4.25 -3.16 -10.35
N LYS A 33 -3.64 -2.75 -11.47
CA LYS A 33 -2.21 -3.00 -11.74
C LYS A 33 -1.31 -2.38 -10.67
N ALA A 34 -1.58 -1.14 -10.29
CA ALA A 34 -0.82 -0.46 -9.25
C ALA A 34 -0.93 -1.20 -7.90
N ILE A 35 -2.12 -1.69 -7.54
CA ILE A 35 -2.32 -2.47 -6.32
C ILE A 35 -1.52 -3.78 -6.36
N CYS A 36 -1.56 -4.51 -7.49
CA CYS A 36 -0.76 -5.73 -7.64
C CYS A 36 0.73 -5.47 -7.46
N MET A 37 1.26 -4.41 -8.06
CA MET A 37 2.68 -4.03 -7.91
C MET A 37 3.03 -3.72 -6.45
N ILE A 38 2.18 -2.99 -5.73
CA ILE A 38 2.39 -2.72 -4.31
C ILE A 38 2.35 -4.01 -3.50
N GLN A 39 1.39 -4.90 -3.75
CA GLN A 39 1.30 -6.18 -3.03
C GLN A 39 2.56 -7.05 -3.26
N GLU A 40 3.07 -7.11 -4.49
CA GLU A 40 4.32 -7.82 -4.80
C GLU A 40 5.54 -7.20 -4.11
N ALA A 41 5.65 -5.87 -4.13
CA ALA A 41 6.71 -5.16 -3.43
C ALA A 41 6.65 -5.42 -1.91
N LEU A 42 5.46 -5.31 -1.31
CA LEU A 42 5.26 -5.62 0.11
C LEU A 42 5.60 -7.06 0.46
N ASN A 43 5.26 -8.03 -0.40
CA ASN A 43 5.64 -9.43 -0.19
C ASN A 43 7.16 -9.63 -0.27
N THR A 44 7.83 -8.89 -1.15
CA THR A 44 9.29 -8.93 -1.27
C THR A 44 9.95 -8.37 -0.01
N THR A 45 9.51 -7.19 0.44
CA THR A 45 9.95 -6.57 1.69
C THR A 45 9.66 -7.45 2.90
N ASP A 46 8.49 -8.09 2.95
CA ASP A 46 8.11 -9.03 4.01
C ASP A 46 9.10 -10.19 4.15
N ARG A 47 9.50 -10.78 3.01
CA ARG A 47 10.48 -11.87 2.97
C ARG A 47 11.86 -11.39 3.40
N GLN A 48 12.29 -10.22 2.92
CA GLN A 48 13.56 -9.62 3.31
C GLN A 48 13.63 -9.35 4.81
N LEU A 49 12.60 -8.71 5.37
CA LEU A 49 12.53 -8.45 6.82
C LEU A 49 12.48 -9.74 7.63
N THR A 50 11.78 -10.76 7.14
CA THR A 50 11.74 -12.06 7.81
C THR A 50 13.12 -12.71 7.84
N ALA A 51 13.89 -12.62 6.74
CA ALA A 51 15.27 -13.11 6.69
C ALA A 51 16.18 -12.34 7.67
N TYR A 52 16.16 -11.01 7.65
CA TYR A 52 16.95 -10.20 8.58
C TYR A 52 16.63 -10.52 10.04
N ILE A 53 15.35 -10.64 10.40
CA ILE A 53 14.93 -10.97 11.77
C ILE A 53 15.40 -12.38 12.15
N ALA A 54 15.30 -13.36 11.24
CA ALA A 54 15.77 -14.73 11.49
C ALA A 54 17.29 -14.79 11.73
N ASP A 55 18.04 -13.98 10.96
CA ASP A 55 19.50 -13.87 11.05
C ASP A 55 19.98 -12.92 12.17
N ARG A 56 19.05 -12.35 12.96
CA ARG A 56 19.32 -11.35 14.02
C ARG A 56 20.04 -10.08 13.52
N ILE A 57 19.80 -9.74 12.27
CA ILE A 57 20.28 -8.52 11.64
C ILE A 57 19.27 -7.40 11.93
N ASP A 58 19.74 -6.30 12.51
CA ASP A 58 18.93 -5.11 12.76
C ASP A 58 19.23 -3.98 11.75
N ALA A 59 18.38 -2.95 11.75
CA ALA A 59 18.51 -1.81 10.86
C ALA A 59 19.85 -1.05 10.98
N ALA A 60 20.53 -1.13 12.12
CA ALA A 60 21.82 -0.46 12.30
C ALA A 60 22.96 -1.21 11.59
N GLN A 61 22.82 -2.52 11.40
CA GLN A 61 23.78 -3.36 10.69
C GLN A 61 23.69 -3.19 9.16
N VAL A 62 22.51 -2.82 8.65
CA VAL A 62 22.22 -2.63 7.20
C VAL A 62 21.51 -1.29 6.95
N PRO A 63 22.19 -0.15 7.18
CA PRO A 63 21.56 1.17 7.18
C PRO A 63 21.04 1.61 5.80
N GLN A 64 21.70 1.22 4.71
CA GLN A 64 21.29 1.57 3.35
C GLN A 64 20.00 0.84 2.96
N GLU A 65 19.93 -0.46 3.25
CA GLU A 65 18.77 -1.30 3.01
C GLU A 65 17.60 -0.85 3.89
N SER A 66 17.85 -0.54 5.16
CA SER A 66 16.82 0.00 6.05
C SER A 66 16.25 1.32 5.51
N GLN A 67 17.08 2.24 5.04
CA GLN A 67 16.63 3.50 4.44
C GLN A 67 15.80 3.27 3.18
N LYS A 68 16.24 2.36 2.32
CA LYS A 68 15.50 1.98 1.10
C LYS A 68 14.12 1.41 1.45
N ILE A 69 14.07 0.44 2.37
CA ILE A 69 12.80 -0.17 2.81
C ILE A 69 11.89 0.90 3.41
N GLN A 70 12.42 1.82 4.22
CA GLN A 70 11.63 2.92 4.77
C GLN A 70 11.03 3.82 3.67
N SER A 71 11.84 4.21 2.67
CA SER A 71 11.38 5.04 1.57
C SER A 71 10.31 4.34 0.72
N ASP A 72 10.52 3.06 0.41
CA ASP A 72 9.57 2.23 -0.33
C ASP A 72 8.24 2.11 0.45
N LEU A 73 8.29 1.85 1.76
CA LEU A 73 7.09 1.79 2.61
C LEU A 73 6.32 3.11 2.64
N MET A 74 7.00 4.25 2.82
CA MET A 74 6.36 5.57 2.79
C MET A 74 5.68 5.86 1.44
N SER A 75 6.33 5.51 0.33
CA SER A 75 5.78 5.67 -1.02
C SER A 75 4.51 4.82 -1.22
N HIS A 76 4.54 3.57 -0.75
CA HIS A 76 3.39 2.67 -0.83
C HIS A 76 2.21 3.14 0.04
N GLU A 77 2.47 3.69 1.23
CA GLU A 77 1.42 4.23 2.10
C GLU A 77 0.66 5.37 1.44
N ILE A 78 1.40 6.33 0.87
CA ILE A 78 0.81 7.47 0.14
C ILE A 78 -0.02 6.96 -1.04
N SER A 79 0.55 6.05 -1.83
CA SER A 79 -0.11 5.48 -3.00
C SER A 79 -1.43 4.76 -2.64
N LEU A 80 -1.42 3.97 -1.55
CA LEU A 80 -2.61 3.25 -1.07
C LEU A 80 -3.69 4.21 -0.54
N ASP A 81 -3.31 5.28 0.16
CA ASP A 81 -4.27 6.29 0.64
C ASP A 81 -4.91 7.07 -0.51
N GLU A 82 -4.11 7.51 -1.49
CA GLU A 82 -4.61 8.18 -2.69
C GLU A 82 -5.53 7.29 -3.52
N MET A 83 -5.16 6.01 -3.70
CA MET A 83 -6.01 5.05 -4.40
C MET A 83 -7.33 4.83 -3.65
N LYS A 84 -7.30 4.73 -2.32
CA LYS A 84 -8.51 4.60 -1.50
C LYS A 84 -9.42 5.81 -1.68
N LYS A 85 -8.89 7.03 -1.60
CA LYS A 85 -9.65 8.28 -1.79
C LYS A 85 -10.30 8.37 -3.17
N ARG A 86 -9.56 8.03 -4.23
CA ARG A 86 -10.05 8.06 -5.63
C ARG A 86 -11.17 7.05 -5.92
N ASN A 87 -11.25 5.99 -5.13
CA ASN A 87 -12.17 4.87 -5.30
C ASN A 87 -13.35 4.89 -4.32
N GLN A 88 -13.41 5.83 -3.39
CA GLN A 88 -14.57 6.02 -2.52
C GLN A 88 -15.80 6.49 -3.34
N GLY A 89 -16.94 5.85 -3.11
CA GLY A 89 -18.25 6.28 -3.64
C GLY A 89 -18.66 5.73 -5.02
N LYS A 90 -17.89 4.82 -5.64
CA LYS A 90 -18.23 4.19 -6.93
C LYS A 90 -18.55 2.69 -6.76
N GLU A 91 -19.63 2.20 -7.36
CA GLU A 91 -20.00 0.76 -7.30
C GLU A 91 -18.93 -0.16 -7.93
N MET A 92 -18.40 0.22 -9.09
CA MET A 92 -17.31 -0.49 -9.76
C MET A 92 -16.03 -0.56 -8.90
N SER A 93 -15.90 0.36 -7.94
CA SER A 93 -14.77 0.41 -7.03
C SER A 93 -14.87 -0.55 -5.86
N LYS A 94 -15.97 -1.28 -5.63
CA LYS A 94 -16.03 -2.22 -4.49
C LYS A 94 -14.95 -3.30 -4.52
N LYS A 95 -14.70 -3.89 -5.71
CA LYS A 95 -13.63 -4.88 -5.88
C LYS A 95 -12.25 -4.26 -5.66
N VAL A 96 -12.03 -3.09 -6.27
CA VAL A 96 -10.79 -2.30 -6.13
C VAL A 96 -10.54 -1.93 -4.67
N LEU A 97 -11.56 -1.46 -3.95
CA LEU A 97 -11.49 -1.10 -2.54
C LEU A 97 -11.14 -2.31 -1.67
N SER A 98 -11.71 -3.48 -1.94
CA SER A 98 -11.34 -4.72 -1.24
C SER A 98 -9.87 -5.07 -1.48
N GLN A 99 -9.36 -4.91 -2.71
CA GLN A 99 -7.93 -5.13 -3.01
C GLN A 99 -7.02 -4.11 -2.31
N ILE A 100 -7.44 -2.84 -2.23
CA ILE A 100 -6.75 -1.81 -1.46
C ILE A 100 -6.71 -2.19 0.02
N GLU A 101 -7.81 -2.68 0.59
CA GLU A 101 -7.87 -3.10 2.00
C GLU A 101 -6.93 -4.28 2.29
N ILE A 102 -6.86 -5.26 1.39
CA ILE A 102 -5.91 -6.38 1.48
C ILE A 102 -4.47 -5.85 1.46
N ALA A 103 -4.15 -4.95 0.53
CA ALA A 103 -2.83 -4.34 0.45
C ALA A 103 -2.50 -3.51 1.71
N GLN A 104 -3.46 -2.75 2.24
CA GLN A 104 -3.32 -1.99 3.49
C GLN A 104 -3.10 -2.90 4.70
N LYS A 105 -3.77 -4.05 4.77
CA LYS A 105 -3.54 -5.03 5.83
C LYS A 105 -2.12 -5.59 5.75
N LYS A 106 -1.68 -6.00 4.55
CA LYS A 106 -0.31 -6.49 4.35
C LYS A 106 0.72 -5.42 4.67
N PHE A 107 0.49 -4.17 4.26
CA PHE A 107 1.34 -3.03 4.61
C PHE A 107 1.51 -2.91 6.13
N LYS A 108 0.43 -2.98 6.92
CA LYS A 108 0.50 -2.92 8.40
C LYS A 108 1.32 -4.07 8.99
N GLU A 109 1.21 -5.27 8.44
CA GLU A 109 2.00 -6.44 8.87
C GLU A 109 3.49 -6.21 8.60
N VAL A 110 3.83 -5.77 7.38
CA VAL A 110 5.21 -5.46 6.97
C VAL A 110 5.79 -4.32 7.79
N SER A 111 5.03 -3.24 8.00
CA SER A 111 5.46 -2.10 8.84
C SER A 111 5.68 -2.49 10.29
N THR A 112 4.90 -3.45 10.82
CA THR A 112 5.15 -4.02 12.15
C THR A 112 6.46 -4.81 12.17
N LYS A 113 6.73 -5.64 11.16
CA LYS A 113 8.02 -6.34 11.05
C LYS A 113 9.19 -5.37 10.87
N PHE A 114 9.01 -4.31 10.09
CA PHE A 114 10.05 -3.30 9.88
C PHE A 114 10.45 -2.65 11.21
N ARG A 115 9.47 -2.35 12.06
CA ARG A 115 9.72 -1.83 13.42
C ARG A 115 10.46 -2.83 14.33
N LEU A 116 10.20 -4.14 14.18
CA LEU A 116 10.95 -5.17 14.90
C LEU A 116 12.39 -5.25 14.40
N PHE A 117 12.60 -5.21 13.07
CA PHE A 117 13.91 -5.13 12.44
C PHE A 117 14.68 -3.86 12.84
N GLN A 118 14.00 -2.75 13.10
CA GLN A 118 14.61 -1.52 13.61
C GLN A 118 15.04 -1.62 15.08
N LYS A 119 14.48 -2.55 15.88
CA LYS A 119 14.85 -2.72 17.28
C LYS A 119 16.24 -3.36 17.35
N PRO A 120 17.26 -2.70 17.96
CA PRO A 120 18.57 -3.31 18.12
C PRO A 120 18.45 -4.64 18.86
N ALA A 121 19.20 -5.66 18.47
CA ALA A 121 19.17 -6.97 19.13
C ALA A 121 19.39 -6.88 20.66
N ASN A 122 20.15 -5.87 21.10
CA ASN A 122 20.48 -5.62 22.50
C ASN A 122 19.51 -4.65 23.20
N PHE A 123 18.38 -4.25 22.60
CA PHE A 123 17.47 -3.29 23.22
C PHE A 123 16.87 -3.82 24.52
N GLU A 124 16.47 -5.10 24.55
CA GLU A 124 15.95 -5.72 25.78
C GLU A 124 17.02 -5.88 26.85
N GLN A 125 18.24 -6.29 26.47
CA GLN A 125 19.37 -6.32 27.39
C GLN A 125 19.70 -4.93 27.95
N ARG A 126 19.77 -3.88 27.10
CA ARG A 126 20.02 -2.52 27.57
C ARG A 126 18.90 -1.98 28.45
N LEU A 127 17.64 -2.34 28.17
CA LEU A 127 16.51 -2.00 29.02
C LEU A 127 16.59 -2.68 30.39
N LEU A 128 16.90 -3.98 30.42
CA LEU A 128 17.15 -4.74 31.65
C LEU A 128 18.35 -4.21 32.43
N GLU A 129 19.46 -3.91 31.77
CA GLU A 129 20.66 -3.30 32.35
C GLU A 129 20.32 -1.95 33.00
N SER A 130 19.58 -1.09 32.27
CA SER A 130 19.16 0.21 32.80
C SER A 130 18.23 0.09 34.00
N LYS A 131 17.31 -0.89 34.00
CA LYS A 131 16.42 -1.18 35.13
C LYS A 131 17.21 -1.67 36.35
N ARG A 132 18.18 -2.56 36.15
CA ARG A 132 19.05 -3.06 37.21
C ARG A 132 19.90 -1.95 37.85
N ILE A 133 20.48 -1.06 37.03
CA ILE A 133 21.25 0.09 37.51
C ILE A 133 20.35 1.04 38.32
N LEU A 134 19.08 1.22 37.91
CA LEU A 134 18.10 2.02 38.65
C LEU A 134 17.64 1.38 39.97
N ASP A 135 17.58 0.05 40.04
CA ASP A 135 17.25 -0.70 41.26
C ASP A 135 18.46 -0.85 42.21
N GLU A 136 19.68 -0.58 41.76
CA GLU A 136 20.93 -0.60 42.55
C GLU A 136 21.26 0.76 43.23
N VAL A 137 20.37 1.77 43.11
CA VAL A 137 20.49 3.11 43.75
C VAL A 137 19.50 3.30 44.88
#